data_AF-A0A955W4F1-F1
#
_entry.id   AF-A0A955W4F1-F1
#
_cell.length_a   1.000
_cell.length_b   1.000
_cell.length_c   1.000
_cell.angle_alpha   90.00
_cell.angle_beta   90.00
_cell.angle_gamma   90.00
#
_symmetry.space_group_name_H-M   'P 1'
#
loop_
_entity.id
_entity.type
_entity.pdbx_description
1 polymer ?
#
loop_
_entity_poly.entity_id
_entity_poly.type
_entity_poly.pdbx_seq_one_letter_code
_entity_poly.pdbx_strand_id
1 'polypeptide(L)'
;MSLLRRALAPLLACLALALVATGCDGCTEAGRLRVSGDHPYVRCMTVDEPAAREWSVGDLQLSVSGRVLTINGLTLPLRMAAFVGPGPGSADPSASIAALPPLGAKLTWVLGELGDSEAHARRTLSALAAMPGLSLVLASGRDDFEVLGDAWEGLDDAARNHVIDLRPFHAVRVGGTVFALTSGGPEGRYARNRSSCGYNEDDLDDVADSLPDADDARRYVVSWATPTGGAAFDQQGADGGDPRLGAFMREEGVAGGIFAWPPHSAFMSTRVTTEGATMLDERAADPAAQVVVGRIAGPPVERRDGSRAPNGVAVLELREGGLALVSHTSSGRGE
;
A
#
# COMPACT_ATOMS: atom_id res chain seq x y z
N MET A 1 51.69 34.86 21.51
CA MET A 1 50.80 34.70 20.34
C MET A 1 51.00 33.39 19.53
N SER A 2 51.68 32.36 20.05
CA SER A 2 52.04 31.16 19.24
C SER A 2 51.29 29.87 19.63
N LEU A 3 50.72 29.79 20.84
CA LEU A 3 50.10 28.55 21.34
C LEU A 3 48.61 28.42 20.99
N LEU A 4 47.84 29.51 20.93
CA LEU A 4 46.41 29.46 20.58
C LEU A 4 46.15 29.00 19.13
N ARG A 5 47.05 29.30 18.19
CA ARG A 5 46.89 28.92 16.77
C ARG A 5 47.12 27.43 16.50
N ARG A 6 47.87 26.72 17.37
CA ARG A 6 48.18 25.29 17.17
C ARG A 6 47.08 24.35 17.69
N ALA A 7 46.20 24.83 18.58
CA ALA A 7 45.07 24.04 19.09
C ALA A 7 43.78 24.21 18.28
N LEU A 8 43.63 25.31 17.53
CA LEU A 8 42.42 25.56 16.72
C LEU A 8 42.34 24.70 15.44
N ALA A 9 43.49 24.40 14.82
CA ALA A 9 43.54 23.61 13.59
C ALA A 9 43.00 22.16 13.75
N PRO A 10 43.39 21.38 14.78
CA PRO A 10 42.82 20.04 14.97
C PRO A 10 41.35 20.09 15.38
N LEU A 11 40.92 21.14 16.08
CA LEU A 11 39.53 21.28 16.52
C LEU A 11 38.59 21.63 15.36
N LEU A 12 39.04 22.47 14.42
CA LEU A 12 38.35 22.75 13.15
C LEU A 12 38.34 21.53 12.21
N ALA A 13 39.43 20.74 12.17
CA ALA A 13 39.48 19.50 11.41
C ALA A 13 38.52 18.44 11.98
N CYS A 14 38.44 18.29 13.31
CA CYS A 14 37.47 17.41 13.95
C CYS A 14 36.03 17.89 13.74
N LEU A 15 35.76 19.21 13.76
CA LEU A 15 34.44 19.74 13.43
C LEU A 15 34.08 19.50 11.96
N ALA A 16 35.03 19.65 11.04
CA ALA A 16 34.81 19.38 9.62
C ALA A 16 34.56 17.89 9.35
N LEU A 17 35.30 16.97 10.00
CA LEU A 17 35.04 15.54 9.91
C LEU A 17 33.70 15.14 10.57
N ALA A 18 33.31 15.78 11.68
CA ALA A 18 32.00 15.57 12.29
C ALA A 18 30.85 16.13 11.44
N LEU A 19 31.07 17.23 10.71
CA LEU A 19 30.13 17.79 9.74
C LEU A 19 30.01 16.95 8.46
N VAL A 20 31.07 16.24 8.05
CA VAL A 20 31.02 15.29 6.93
C VAL A 20 30.36 13.96 7.35
N ALA A 21 30.54 13.52 8.60
CA ALA A 21 29.90 12.32 9.14
C ALA A 21 28.39 12.48 9.40
N THR A 22 27.90 13.72 9.57
CA THR A 22 26.46 14.01 9.75
C THR A 22 25.70 14.19 8.44
N GLY A 23 26.38 14.08 7.29
CA GLY A 23 25.79 14.26 5.95
C GLY A 23 25.77 13.02 5.06
N CYS A 24 26.18 11.85 5.54
CA CYS A 24 26.06 10.61 4.78
C CYS A 24 24.64 10.03 4.94
N ASP A 25 23.66 10.66 4.30
CA ASP A 25 22.36 10.04 4.08
C ASP A 25 22.55 8.64 3.44
N GLY A 26 23.55 8.44 2.58
CA GLY A 26 23.84 7.16 1.91
C GLY A 26 24.35 5.99 2.77
N CYS A 27 24.51 6.15 4.08
CA CYS A 27 24.93 5.05 4.96
C CYS A 27 23.77 4.27 5.60
N THR A 28 22.53 4.78 5.54
CA THR A 28 21.33 4.05 5.98
C THR A 28 20.70 3.27 4.81
N GLU A 29 19.89 2.26 5.10
CA GLU A 29 19.13 1.54 4.07
C GLU A 29 18.24 2.50 3.26
N ALA A 30 17.46 3.34 3.94
CA ALA A 30 16.66 4.38 3.31
C ALA A 30 17.50 5.28 2.40
N GLY A 31 18.72 5.61 2.81
CA GLY A 31 19.65 6.39 2.02
C GLY A 31 20.14 5.73 0.75
N ARG A 32 20.38 4.41 0.77
CA ARG A 32 20.77 3.62 -0.42
C ARG A 32 19.65 3.55 -1.45
N LEU A 33 18.40 3.60 -0.99
CA LEU A 33 17.19 3.46 -1.80
C LEU A 33 16.58 4.82 -2.19
N ARG A 34 17.19 5.93 -1.79
CA ARG A 34 16.62 7.27 -1.95
C ARG A 34 16.78 7.79 -3.38
N VAL A 35 15.68 8.30 -3.93
CA VAL A 35 15.64 9.05 -5.18
C VAL A 35 15.57 10.55 -4.86
N SER A 36 16.45 11.32 -5.49
CA SER A 36 16.46 12.78 -5.40
C SER A 36 15.69 13.41 -6.56
N GLY A 37 15.16 14.62 -6.37
CA GLY A 37 14.44 15.35 -7.40
C GLY A 37 13.45 16.35 -6.79
N ASP A 38 12.48 16.81 -7.59
CA ASP A 38 11.44 17.75 -7.16
C ASP A 38 10.53 17.16 -6.06
N HIS A 39 10.33 15.85 -6.11
CA HIS A 39 9.59 15.08 -5.12
C HIS A 39 10.49 13.93 -4.63
N PRO A 40 11.40 14.15 -3.66
CA PRO A 40 12.30 13.11 -3.18
C PRO A 40 11.54 12.02 -2.41
N TYR A 41 11.94 10.76 -2.59
CA TYR A 41 11.31 9.58 -1.97
C TYR A 41 12.29 8.42 -1.79
N VAL A 42 11.85 7.36 -1.13
CA VAL A 42 12.57 6.08 -1.01
C VAL A 42 11.87 5.04 -1.89
N ARG A 43 12.60 4.34 -2.75
CA ARG A 43 12.06 3.22 -3.54
C ARG A 43 11.69 2.07 -2.60
N CYS A 44 10.39 1.93 -2.30
CA CYS A 44 9.94 1.00 -1.28
C CYS A 44 9.78 -0.43 -1.80
N MET A 45 9.84 -0.63 -3.11
CA MET A 45 9.78 -1.95 -3.74
C MET A 45 11.16 -2.60 -3.86
N THR A 46 12.22 -1.79 -3.76
CA THR A 46 13.61 -2.26 -3.82
C THR A 46 14.17 -2.71 -2.47
N VAL A 47 13.30 -2.90 -1.45
CA VAL A 47 13.70 -3.58 -0.21
C VAL A 47 14.23 -4.97 -0.55
N ASP A 48 15.18 -5.46 0.24
CA ASP A 48 15.81 -6.77 0.02
C ASP A 48 14.76 -7.88 -0.15
N GLU A 49 15.01 -8.78 -1.10
CA GLU A 49 14.13 -9.91 -1.38
C GLU A 49 13.89 -10.75 -0.12
N PRO A 50 12.64 -11.14 0.18
CA PRO A 50 12.34 -11.93 1.35
C PRO A 50 12.91 -13.34 1.21
N ALA A 51 13.47 -13.88 2.29
CA ALA A 51 13.96 -15.26 2.30
C ALA A 51 12.84 -16.25 1.96
N ALA A 52 13.14 -17.21 1.08
CA ALA A 52 12.23 -18.29 0.77
C ALA A 52 11.83 -19.04 2.05
N ARG A 53 10.52 -19.14 2.28
CA ARG A 53 9.96 -19.79 3.46
C ARG A 53 8.53 -20.25 3.21
N GLU A 54 8.09 -21.22 4.00
CA GLU A 54 6.71 -21.70 4.04
C GLU A 54 6.19 -21.66 5.47
N TRP A 55 4.93 -21.26 5.66
CA TRP A 55 4.28 -21.23 6.97
C TRP A 55 2.77 -21.26 6.82
N SER A 56 2.06 -21.41 7.95
CA SER A 56 0.60 -21.43 7.97
C SER A 56 0.04 -20.32 8.85
N VAL A 57 -1.14 -19.83 8.47
CA VAL A 57 -1.96 -18.90 9.26
C VAL A 57 -3.38 -19.44 9.27
N GLY A 58 -3.81 -20.01 10.40
CA GLY A 58 -5.08 -20.74 10.47
C GLY A 58 -5.09 -21.91 9.48
N ASP A 59 -6.02 -21.89 8.52
CA ASP A 59 -6.11 -22.87 7.44
C ASP A 59 -5.45 -22.43 6.13
N LEU A 60 -4.79 -21.26 6.13
CA LEU A 60 -4.05 -20.76 4.99
C LEU A 60 -2.63 -21.31 5.00
N GLN A 61 -2.15 -21.72 3.81
CA GLN A 61 -0.76 -22.10 3.59
C GLN A 61 -0.08 -21.03 2.76
N LEU A 62 1.03 -20.51 3.24
CA LEU A 62 1.77 -19.42 2.64
C LEU A 62 3.16 -19.90 2.23
N SER A 63 3.61 -19.44 1.06
CA SER A 63 4.99 -19.65 0.62
C SER A 63 5.54 -18.40 -0.06
N VAL A 64 6.84 -18.19 0.09
CA VAL A 64 7.59 -17.14 -0.57
C VAL A 64 8.60 -17.77 -1.51
N SER A 65 8.57 -17.34 -2.76
CA SER A 65 9.56 -17.69 -3.77
C SER A 65 9.88 -16.44 -4.57
N GLY A 66 11.14 -16.00 -4.53
CA GLY A 66 11.49 -14.70 -5.06
C GLY A 66 10.73 -13.59 -4.33
N ARG A 67 10.24 -12.63 -5.11
CA ARG A 67 9.38 -11.53 -4.66
C ARG A 67 7.88 -11.84 -4.79
N VAL A 68 7.50 -13.12 -4.81
CA VAL A 68 6.12 -13.57 -4.93
C VAL A 68 5.66 -14.27 -3.65
N LEU A 69 4.58 -13.77 -3.06
CA LEU A 69 3.86 -14.42 -1.96
C LEU A 69 2.72 -15.28 -2.53
N THR A 70 2.74 -16.59 -2.29
CA THR A 70 1.63 -17.48 -2.65
C THR A 70 0.79 -17.82 -1.43
N ILE A 71 -0.53 -17.70 -1.56
CA ILE A 71 -1.51 -18.02 -0.52
C ILE A 71 -2.46 -19.09 -1.03
N ASN A 72 -2.44 -20.25 -0.37
CA ASN A 72 -3.32 -21.38 -0.62
C ASN A 72 -4.34 -21.54 0.53
N GLY A 73 -5.44 -22.26 0.27
CA GLY A 73 -6.54 -22.45 1.24
C GLY A 73 -7.71 -21.47 1.08
N LEU A 74 -7.64 -20.61 0.06
CA LEU A 74 -8.73 -19.72 -0.34
C LEU A 74 -9.40 -20.25 -1.62
N THR A 75 -10.73 -20.30 -1.64
CA THR A 75 -11.53 -20.71 -2.79
C THR A 75 -12.41 -19.58 -3.29
N LEU A 76 -12.83 -19.64 -4.56
CA LEU A 76 -13.82 -18.70 -5.08
C LEU A 76 -15.24 -19.07 -4.59
N PRO A 77 -16.12 -18.10 -4.33
CA PRO A 77 -15.83 -16.66 -4.34
C PRO A 77 -14.92 -16.24 -3.17
N LEU A 78 -13.85 -15.51 -3.48
CA LEU A 78 -12.89 -15.05 -2.48
C LEU A 78 -13.37 -13.74 -1.88
N ARG A 79 -13.78 -13.77 -0.61
CA ARG A 79 -14.14 -12.57 0.14
C ARG A 79 -12.93 -11.95 0.84
N MET A 80 -12.75 -10.65 0.63
CA MET A 80 -11.65 -9.86 1.17
C MET A 80 -12.17 -8.60 1.86
N ALA A 81 -11.41 -8.11 2.84
CA ALA A 81 -11.57 -6.77 3.38
C ALA A 81 -10.47 -5.88 2.78
N ALA A 82 -10.77 -4.60 2.54
CA ALA A 82 -9.77 -3.66 2.08
C ALA A 82 -10.03 -2.24 2.62
N PHE A 83 -8.98 -1.54 3.06
CA PHE A 83 -9.08 -0.18 3.58
C PHE A 83 -7.72 0.53 3.54
N VAL A 84 -7.76 1.85 3.71
CA VAL A 84 -6.62 2.70 4.06
C VAL A 84 -6.55 2.82 5.58
N GLY A 85 -5.36 2.84 6.17
CA GLY A 85 -5.17 2.98 7.61
C GLY A 85 -5.77 4.27 8.21
N PRO A 86 -5.59 4.49 9.52
CA PRO A 86 -6.17 5.66 10.19
C PRO A 86 -5.66 6.93 9.51
N GLY A 87 -6.57 7.83 9.16
CA GLY A 87 -6.18 9.11 8.59
C GLY A 87 -5.35 9.98 9.53
N PRO A 88 -4.86 11.13 9.03
CA PRO A 88 -3.97 11.99 9.80
C PRO A 88 -4.61 12.37 11.14
N GLY A 89 -3.76 12.49 12.16
CA GLY A 89 -4.21 12.61 13.55
C GLY A 89 -4.34 11.23 14.21
N SER A 90 -4.19 11.18 15.52
CA SER A 90 -4.00 9.96 16.32
C SER A 90 -5.24 9.05 16.43
N ALA A 91 -6.06 8.94 15.38
CA ALA A 91 -7.23 8.07 15.36
C ALA A 91 -6.83 6.61 15.63
N ASP A 92 -7.56 5.96 16.52
CA ASP A 92 -7.33 4.56 16.86
C ASP A 92 -8.22 3.66 15.99
N PRO A 93 -7.66 2.85 15.07
CA PRO A 93 -8.44 1.98 14.20
C PRO A 93 -8.85 0.67 14.89
N SER A 94 -8.43 0.40 16.14
CA SER A 94 -8.55 -0.91 16.78
C SER A 94 -10.00 -1.43 16.82
N ALA A 95 -10.97 -0.57 17.14
CA ALA A 95 -12.38 -0.95 17.17
C ALA A 95 -12.92 -1.31 15.78
N SER A 96 -12.56 -0.52 14.75
CA SER A 96 -12.94 -0.80 13.37
C SER A 96 -12.29 -2.09 12.84
N ILE A 97 -11.03 -2.35 13.19
CA ILE A 97 -10.32 -3.59 12.83
C ILE A 97 -10.95 -4.80 13.55
N ALA A 98 -11.27 -4.67 14.83
CA ALA A 98 -11.93 -5.74 15.60
C ALA A 98 -13.34 -6.09 15.07
N ALA A 99 -13.95 -5.22 14.27
CA ALA A 99 -15.24 -5.45 13.62
C ALA A 99 -15.13 -6.20 12.27
N LEU A 100 -13.92 -6.52 11.81
CA LEU A 100 -13.67 -7.26 10.56
C LEU A 100 -14.07 -8.75 10.59
N PRO A 101 -13.84 -9.52 11.68
CA PRO A 101 -14.10 -10.97 11.67
C PRO A 101 -15.54 -11.36 11.28
N PRO A 102 -16.60 -10.67 11.75
CA PRO A 102 -17.98 -10.93 11.30
C PRO A 102 -18.23 -10.77 9.80
N LEU A 103 -17.36 -10.06 9.07
CA LEU A 103 -17.48 -9.89 7.61
C LEU A 103 -17.08 -11.16 6.84
N GLY A 104 -16.45 -12.13 7.50
CA GLY A 104 -16.03 -13.41 6.91
C GLY A 104 -14.85 -13.29 5.93
N ALA A 105 -14.14 -12.17 5.94
CA ALA A 105 -12.92 -11.99 5.14
C ALA A 105 -11.73 -12.65 5.85
N LYS A 106 -11.09 -13.61 5.18
CA LYS A 106 -9.83 -14.22 5.65
C LYS A 106 -8.59 -13.45 5.20
N LEU A 107 -8.74 -12.59 4.20
CA LEU A 107 -7.69 -11.77 3.63
C LEU A 107 -8.07 -10.30 3.78
N THR A 108 -7.17 -9.51 4.37
CA THR A 108 -7.36 -8.07 4.57
C THR A 108 -6.24 -7.31 3.87
N TRP A 109 -6.59 -6.42 2.95
CA TRP A 109 -5.67 -5.50 2.30
C TRP A 109 -5.66 -4.16 3.02
N VAL A 110 -4.48 -3.69 3.41
CA VAL A 110 -4.28 -2.38 4.01
C VAL A 110 -3.40 -1.56 3.09
N LEU A 111 -3.98 -0.53 2.47
CA LEU A 111 -3.30 0.28 1.46
C LEU A 111 -2.72 1.55 2.13
N GLY A 112 -1.72 1.30 2.97
CA GLY A 112 -0.88 2.27 3.66
C GLY A 112 -1.59 3.17 4.66
N GLU A 113 -0.93 4.26 5.03
CA GLU A 113 -1.31 5.21 6.07
C GLU A 113 -1.55 4.52 7.43
N LEU A 114 -0.60 3.67 7.87
CA LEU A 114 -0.72 2.95 9.14
C LEU A 114 -0.68 3.86 10.37
N GLY A 115 -0.14 5.06 10.22
CA GLY A 115 -0.06 6.10 11.22
C GLY A 115 1.14 7.02 11.01
N ASP A 116 1.06 8.24 11.54
CA ASP A 116 2.09 9.28 11.33
C ASP A 116 3.33 9.13 12.24
N SER A 117 3.40 8.08 13.07
CA SER A 117 4.53 7.79 13.97
C SER A 117 4.65 6.29 14.20
N GLU A 118 5.81 5.83 14.68
CA GLU A 118 6.08 4.43 14.98
C GLU A 118 5.03 3.86 15.96
N ALA A 119 4.71 4.62 17.02
CA ALA A 119 3.70 4.20 17.99
C ALA A 119 2.31 4.05 17.38
N HIS A 120 1.95 4.92 16.43
CA HIS A 120 0.67 4.82 15.72
C HIS A 120 0.65 3.61 14.77
N ALA A 121 1.71 3.43 13.99
CA ALA A 121 1.85 2.29 13.09
C ALA A 121 1.84 0.95 13.85
N ARG A 122 2.60 0.83 14.95
CA ARG A 122 2.62 -0.37 15.83
C ARG A 122 1.25 -0.72 16.38
N ARG A 123 0.46 0.28 16.78
CA ARG A 123 -0.91 0.06 17.27
C ARG A 123 -1.79 -0.53 16.17
N THR A 124 -1.73 0.03 14.96
CA THR A 124 -2.48 -0.50 13.80
C THR A 124 -2.04 -1.93 13.46
N LEU A 125 -0.73 -2.18 13.38
CA LEU A 125 -0.18 -3.51 13.11
C LEU A 125 -0.57 -4.54 14.18
N SER A 126 -0.54 -4.15 15.44
CA SER A 126 -0.94 -5.02 16.56
C SER A 126 -2.44 -5.36 16.52
N ALA A 127 -3.29 -4.39 16.16
CA ALA A 127 -4.72 -4.64 15.94
C ALA A 127 -4.96 -5.60 14.77
N LEU A 128 -4.19 -5.48 13.69
CA LEU A 128 -4.25 -6.40 12.55
C LEU A 128 -3.79 -7.82 12.92
N ALA A 129 -2.71 -7.94 13.69
CA ALA A 129 -2.16 -9.21 14.14
C ALA A 129 -3.11 -9.98 15.08
N ALA A 130 -3.99 -9.28 15.78
CA ALA A 130 -5.01 -9.91 16.63
C ALA A 130 -6.18 -10.53 15.83
N MET A 131 -6.25 -10.31 14.51
CA MET A 131 -7.29 -10.90 13.67
C MET A 131 -6.98 -12.37 13.31
N PRO A 132 -8.01 -13.22 13.16
CA PRO A 132 -7.82 -14.62 12.80
C PRO A 132 -7.34 -14.85 11.35
N GLY A 133 -7.42 -13.83 10.50
CA GLY A 133 -7.03 -13.90 9.09
C GLY A 133 -5.60 -13.41 8.82
N LEU A 134 -5.28 -13.29 7.53
CA LEU A 134 -4.05 -12.71 7.03
C LEU A 134 -4.26 -11.23 6.68
N SER A 135 -3.34 -10.37 7.12
CA SER A 135 -3.30 -8.96 6.73
C SER A 135 -2.11 -8.71 5.82
N LEU A 136 -2.38 -8.10 4.67
CA LEU A 136 -1.40 -7.73 3.67
C LEU A 136 -1.32 -6.21 3.61
N VAL A 137 -0.16 -5.63 3.95
CA VAL A 137 0.00 -4.18 4.03
C VAL A 137 0.89 -3.69 2.92
N LEU A 138 0.31 -2.88 2.03
CA LEU A 138 1.03 -2.15 1.00
C LEU A 138 1.39 -0.76 1.53
N ALA A 139 2.65 -0.34 1.42
CA ALA A 139 3.02 1.03 1.80
C ALA A 139 2.36 2.05 0.86
N SER A 140 1.88 3.18 1.40
CA SER A 140 1.37 4.31 0.62
C SER A 140 2.46 5.29 0.24
N GLY A 141 2.16 6.22 -0.67
CA GLY A 141 3.02 7.36 -0.98
C GLY A 141 3.24 8.35 0.16
N ARG A 142 2.57 8.15 1.30
CA ARG A 142 2.61 9.03 2.46
C ARG A 142 3.23 8.41 3.68
N ASP A 143 3.48 7.10 3.64
CA ASP A 143 4.13 6.40 4.73
C ASP A 143 5.63 6.66 4.69
N ASP A 144 6.21 6.84 5.86
CA ASP A 144 7.65 7.01 6.05
C ASP A 144 8.33 5.63 6.15
N PHE A 145 9.35 5.41 5.33
CA PHE A 145 10.03 4.12 5.18
C PHE A 145 10.63 3.62 6.50
N GLU A 146 11.29 4.49 7.26
CA GLU A 146 11.97 4.12 8.51
C GLU A 146 10.92 3.85 9.60
N VAL A 147 9.89 4.71 9.70
CA VAL A 147 8.79 4.53 10.65
C VAL A 147 8.07 3.20 10.45
N LEU A 148 7.83 2.81 9.19
CA LEU A 148 7.25 1.51 8.87
C LEU A 148 8.20 0.38 9.29
N GLY A 149 9.48 0.45 8.93
CA GLY A 149 10.49 -0.54 9.31
C GLY A 149 10.53 -0.78 10.82
N ASP A 150 10.70 0.28 11.60
CA ASP A 150 10.77 0.22 13.07
C ASP A 150 9.50 -0.36 13.69
N ALA A 151 8.33 -0.03 13.12
CA ALA A 151 7.06 -0.55 13.59
C ALA A 151 6.92 -2.06 13.35
N TRP A 152 7.41 -2.58 12.21
CA TRP A 152 7.42 -4.01 11.88
C TRP A 152 8.44 -4.80 12.68
N GLU A 153 9.65 -4.26 12.87
CA GLU A 153 10.67 -4.86 13.74
C GLU A 153 10.16 -5.03 15.18
N GLY A 154 9.29 -4.12 15.59
CA GLY A 154 8.59 -4.12 16.86
C GLY A 154 7.59 -5.24 17.11
N LEU A 155 7.17 -5.96 16.07
CA LEU A 155 6.24 -7.10 16.21
C LEU A 155 6.99 -8.36 16.66
N ASP A 156 6.30 -9.25 17.36
CA ASP A 156 6.81 -10.60 17.60
C ASP A 156 6.66 -11.49 16.36
N ASP A 157 7.30 -12.66 16.37
CA ASP A 157 7.28 -13.59 15.22
C ASP A 157 5.87 -14.08 14.88
N ALA A 158 5.01 -14.24 15.89
CA ALA A 158 3.63 -14.65 15.66
C ALA A 158 2.88 -13.56 14.90
N ALA A 159 2.93 -12.31 15.36
CA ALA A 159 2.33 -11.17 14.68
C ALA A 159 2.89 -10.96 13.26
N ARG A 160 4.20 -11.11 13.06
CA ARG A 160 4.83 -11.03 11.73
C ARG A 160 4.38 -12.14 10.76
N ASN A 161 3.94 -13.29 11.26
CA ASN A 161 3.37 -14.33 10.41
C ASN A 161 1.95 -13.99 9.94
N HIS A 162 1.22 -13.15 10.69
CA HIS A 162 -0.15 -12.71 10.39
C HIS A 162 -0.24 -11.39 9.60
N VAL A 163 0.73 -10.48 9.79
CA VAL A 163 0.74 -9.15 9.18
C VAL A 163 1.95 -9.00 8.27
N ILE A 164 1.72 -9.16 6.97
CA ILE A 164 2.78 -9.20 5.97
C ILE A 164 3.05 -7.80 5.43
N ASP A 165 4.31 -7.37 5.57
CA ASP A 165 4.85 -6.21 4.86
C ASP A 165 5.01 -6.55 3.38
N LEU A 166 4.34 -5.82 2.50
CA LEU A 166 4.39 -6.05 1.05
C LEU A 166 5.50 -5.27 0.34
N ARG A 167 6.25 -4.40 1.02
CA ARG A 167 7.37 -3.67 0.40
C ARG A 167 8.37 -4.57 -0.37
N PRO A 168 8.75 -5.76 0.14
CA PRO A 168 9.68 -6.64 -0.58
C PRO A 168 9.06 -7.41 -1.76
N PHE A 169 7.74 -7.35 -1.94
CA PHE A 169 7.00 -8.22 -2.86
C PHE A 169 6.55 -7.48 -4.11
N HIS A 170 6.60 -8.16 -5.25
CA HIS A 170 6.07 -7.69 -6.54
C HIS A 170 4.68 -8.24 -6.82
N ALA A 171 4.35 -9.41 -6.27
CA ALA A 171 3.06 -10.04 -6.50
C ALA A 171 2.57 -10.89 -5.31
N VAL A 172 1.25 -10.96 -5.19
CA VAL A 172 0.56 -11.95 -4.34
C VAL A 172 -0.27 -12.86 -5.23
N ARG A 173 -0.04 -14.17 -5.14
CA ARG A 173 -0.81 -15.19 -5.84
C ARG A 173 -1.82 -15.83 -4.90
N VAL A 174 -3.08 -15.87 -5.33
CA VAL A 174 -4.18 -16.57 -4.64
C VAL A 174 -4.89 -17.46 -5.65
N GLY A 175 -4.62 -18.77 -5.59
CA GLY A 175 -5.11 -19.72 -6.59
C GLY A 175 -4.66 -19.36 -8.01
N GLY A 176 -5.63 -19.21 -8.92
CA GLY A 176 -5.42 -18.78 -10.32
C GLY A 176 -5.42 -17.26 -10.54
N THR A 177 -5.37 -16.46 -9.46
CA THR A 177 -5.34 -15.00 -9.53
C THR A 177 -4.02 -14.46 -9.00
N VAL A 178 -3.48 -13.44 -9.67
CA VAL A 178 -2.28 -12.72 -9.29
C VAL A 178 -2.63 -11.25 -9.07
N PHE A 179 -2.18 -10.71 -7.95
CA PHE A 179 -2.23 -9.31 -7.61
C PHE A 179 -0.82 -8.72 -7.76
N ALA A 180 -0.57 -8.00 -8.85
CA ALA A 180 0.62 -7.17 -8.99
C ALA A 180 0.60 -6.05 -7.93
N LEU A 181 1.75 -5.71 -7.37
CA LEU A 181 1.86 -4.76 -6.26
C LEU A 181 2.68 -3.54 -6.67
N THR A 182 2.22 -2.35 -6.27
CA THR A 182 3.02 -1.13 -6.39
C THR A 182 3.00 -0.36 -5.08
N SER A 183 4.05 -0.53 -4.27
CA SER A 183 4.18 0.15 -2.96
C SER A 183 4.68 1.59 -3.14
N GLY A 184 4.01 2.54 -2.48
CA GLY A 184 4.39 3.95 -2.49
C GLY A 184 3.61 4.81 -3.48
N GLY A 185 4.03 6.08 -3.58
CA GLY A 185 3.50 7.06 -4.52
C GLY A 185 4.32 7.10 -5.81
N PRO A 186 3.68 7.28 -6.97
CA PRO A 186 4.38 7.33 -8.25
C PRO A 186 5.33 8.53 -8.31
N GLU A 187 6.64 8.30 -8.47
CA GLU A 187 7.72 9.31 -8.45
C GLU A 187 7.73 10.21 -7.23
N GLY A 188 7.38 9.65 -6.07
CA GLY A 188 7.29 10.45 -4.85
C GLY A 188 6.21 11.53 -4.90
N ARG A 189 5.35 11.54 -5.93
CA ARG A 189 4.14 12.36 -5.89
C ARG A 189 3.40 11.98 -4.61
N TYR A 190 2.93 13.01 -3.90
CA TYR A 190 2.26 12.87 -2.60
C TYR A 190 3.15 12.53 -1.39
N ALA A 191 4.48 12.46 -1.56
CA ALA A 191 5.43 12.32 -0.46
C ALA A 191 5.24 13.43 0.58
N ARG A 192 5.24 13.06 1.86
CA ARG A 192 5.19 14.02 2.98
C ARG A 192 6.58 14.51 3.37
N ASN A 193 7.59 13.68 3.11
CA ASN A 193 8.98 13.95 3.42
C ASN A 193 9.89 13.11 2.49
N ARG A 194 11.21 13.33 2.58
CA ARG A 194 12.23 12.62 1.79
C ARG A 194 12.40 11.13 2.10
N SER A 195 11.72 10.64 3.13
CA SER A 195 11.70 9.23 3.55
C SER A 195 10.38 8.57 3.18
N SER A 196 9.46 9.30 2.52
CA SER A 196 8.19 8.74 2.09
C SER A 196 8.38 7.69 1.01
N CYS A 197 7.53 6.68 1.00
CA CYS A 197 7.60 5.60 0.02
C CYS A 197 7.21 6.05 -1.39
N GLY A 198 7.95 5.58 -2.39
CA GLY A 198 7.60 5.77 -3.79
C GLY A 198 8.07 4.64 -4.69
N TYR A 199 7.68 4.74 -5.96
CA TYR A 199 8.13 3.86 -7.04
C TYR A 199 8.33 4.64 -8.35
N ASN A 200 9.14 4.11 -9.26
CA ASN A 200 9.38 4.62 -10.60
C ASN A 200 9.02 3.59 -11.70
N GLU A 201 9.41 3.89 -12.94
CA GLU A 201 9.21 2.99 -14.09
C GLU A 201 10.03 1.70 -13.96
N ASP A 202 11.29 1.77 -13.51
CA ASP A 202 12.11 0.56 -13.28
C ASP A 202 11.45 -0.39 -12.27
N ASP A 203 10.80 0.15 -11.22
CA ASP A 203 10.04 -0.66 -10.26
C ASP A 203 8.85 -1.39 -10.92
N LEU A 204 8.22 -0.81 -11.95
CA LEU A 204 7.13 -1.44 -12.69
C LEU A 204 7.64 -2.54 -13.63
N ASP A 205 8.80 -2.32 -14.25
CA ASP A 205 9.49 -3.33 -15.08
C ASP A 205 9.87 -4.55 -14.21
N ASP A 206 10.44 -4.31 -13.03
CA ASP A 206 10.79 -5.35 -12.05
C ASP A 206 9.54 -6.16 -11.60
N VAL A 207 8.38 -5.51 -11.49
CA VAL A 207 7.11 -6.19 -11.21
C VAL A 207 6.67 -7.02 -12.41
N ALA A 208 6.72 -6.47 -13.62
CA ALA A 208 6.33 -7.17 -14.84
C ALA A 208 7.11 -8.48 -15.02
N ASP A 209 8.42 -8.45 -14.79
CA ASP A 209 9.32 -9.61 -14.83
C ASP A 209 8.96 -10.70 -13.82
N SER A 210 8.22 -10.34 -12.77
CA SER A 210 7.78 -11.26 -11.71
C SER A 210 6.38 -11.86 -11.95
N LEU A 211 5.66 -11.41 -12.97
CA LEU A 211 4.32 -11.91 -13.26
C LEU A 211 4.37 -13.20 -14.10
N PRO A 212 3.58 -14.24 -13.75
CA PRO A 212 3.44 -15.41 -14.61
C PRO A 212 2.64 -15.05 -15.86
N ASP A 213 2.91 -15.68 -17.01
CA ASP A 213 2.26 -15.42 -18.31
C ASP A 213 0.74 -15.12 -18.21
N ALA A 214 0.26 -14.17 -19.03
CA ALA A 214 -1.10 -13.63 -18.91
C ALA A 214 -2.21 -14.68 -19.15
N ASP A 215 -1.91 -15.73 -19.92
CA ASP A 215 -2.84 -16.83 -20.19
C ASP A 215 -2.96 -17.80 -18.98
N ASP A 216 -2.01 -17.77 -18.05
CA ASP A 216 -1.93 -18.68 -16.91
C ASP A 216 -2.65 -18.16 -15.65
N ALA A 217 -2.93 -16.85 -15.59
CA ALA A 217 -3.52 -16.24 -14.41
C ALA A 217 -4.36 -15.00 -14.72
N ARG A 218 -5.44 -14.84 -13.96
CA ARG A 218 -6.16 -13.56 -13.93
C ARG A 218 -5.34 -12.54 -13.15
N ARG A 219 -5.04 -11.40 -13.75
CA ARG A 219 -4.19 -10.36 -13.16
C ARG A 219 -5.00 -9.14 -12.70
N TYR A 220 -4.74 -8.70 -11.47
CA TYR A 220 -5.20 -7.44 -10.89
C TYR A 220 -3.99 -6.66 -10.35
N VAL A 221 -4.14 -5.36 -10.13
CA VAL A 221 -3.16 -4.58 -9.38
C VAL A 221 -3.71 -4.19 -8.01
N VAL A 222 -2.84 -4.17 -7.01
CA VAL A 222 -3.07 -3.51 -5.72
C VAL A 222 -2.04 -2.40 -5.61
N SER A 223 -2.52 -1.17 -5.69
CA SER A 223 -1.69 0.03 -5.72
C SER A 223 -2.26 1.05 -4.76
N TRP A 224 -1.41 1.89 -4.16
CA TRP A 224 -1.95 3.04 -3.43
C TRP A 224 -2.61 4.05 -4.38
N ALA A 225 -1.98 4.36 -5.52
CA ALA A 225 -2.50 5.33 -6.50
C ALA A 225 -3.26 4.64 -7.66
N THR A 226 -4.38 5.23 -8.09
CA THR A 226 -5.09 4.80 -9.31
C THR A 226 -4.29 5.10 -10.58
N PRO A 227 -4.46 4.31 -11.66
CA PRO A 227 -3.99 4.70 -12.98
C PRO A 227 -4.70 5.98 -13.47
N THR A 228 -4.19 6.62 -14.53
CA THR A 228 -4.89 7.74 -15.17
C THR A 228 -6.27 7.31 -15.70
N GLY A 229 -7.30 8.13 -15.45
CA GLY A 229 -8.69 7.84 -15.79
C GLY A 229 -9.42 7.03 -14.70
N GLY A 230 -10.59 6.48 -15.01
CA GLY A 230 -11.32 5.62 -14.07
C GLY A 230 -11.68 6.30 -12.76
N ALA A 231 -11.28 5.70 -11.65
CA ALA A 231 -11.51 6.26 -10.33
C ALA A 231 -10.65 7.50 -10.01
N ALA A 232 -9.67 7.84 -10.87
CA ALA A 232 -9.00 9.13 -10.85
C ALA A 232 -9.84 10.26 -11.48
N PHE A 233 -10.95 9.92 -12.14
CA PHE A 233 -11.82 10.87 -12.82
C PHE A 233 -12.78 11.51 -11.82
N ASP A 234 -12.52 12.77 -11.51
CA ASP A 234 -13.57 13.70 -11.09
C ASP A 234 -13.96 14.56 -12.30
N GLN A 235 -15.22 15.00 -12.36
CA GLN A 235 -15.75 15.74 -13.50
C GLN A 235 -15.17 17.17 -13.67
N GLN A 236 -14.18 17.62 -12.85
CA GLN A 236 -13.78 19.04 -12.79
C GLN A 236 -12.27 19.35 -12.60
N GLY A 237 -11.35 18.38 -12.50
CA GLY A 237 -9.90 18.66 -12.49
C GLY A 237 -9.03 17.66 -11.72
N ALA A 238 -7.83 17.39 -12.26
CA ALA A 238 -7.00 16.21 -12.06
C ALA A 238 -6.36 16.02 -10.66
N ASP A 239 -6.65 14.90 -10.00
CA ASP A 239 -5.57 14.13 -9.34
C ASP A 239 -4.73 13.38 -10.42
N GLY A 240 -5.31 13.18 -11.61
CA GLY A 240 -4.62 12.75 -12.84
C GLY A 240 -4.22 11.27 -12.89
N GLY A 241 -4.16 10.61 -11.73
CA GLY A 241 -3.70 9.24 -11.59
C GLY A 241 -2.24 9.06 -12.02
N ASP A 242 -1.82 7.82 -12.16
CA ASP A 242 -0.52 7.48 -12.73
C ASP A 242 -0.63 6.93 -14.16
N PRO A 243 -0.11 7.65 -15.17
CA PRO A 243 -0.21 7.19 -16.56
C PRO A 243 0.67 5.97 -16.81
N ARG A 244 1.78 5.80 -16.07
CA ARG A 244 2.67 4.64 -16.19
C ARG A 244 2.04 3.39 -15.62
N LEU A 245 1.38 3.49 -14.47
CA LEU A 245 0.53 2.40 -13.97
C LEU A 245 -0.54 2.00 -14.99
N GLY A 246 -1.16 2.98 -15.67
CA GLY A 246 -2.10 2.70 -16.74
C GLY A 246 -1.48 2.04 -18.00
N ALA A 247 -0.20 2.30 -18.28
CA ALA A 247 0.55 1.63 -19.34
C ALA A 247 0.91 0.20 -18.94
N PHE A 248 1.55 0.03 -17.79
CA PHE A 248 1.84 -1.25 -17.15
C PHE A 248 0.60 -2.16 -17.14
N MET A 249 -0.55 -1.64 -16.69
CA MET A 249 -1.78 -2.44 -16.63
C MET A 249 -2.22 -2.95 -18.02
N ARG A 250 -2.05 -2.15 -19.08
CA ARG A 250 -2.41 -2.57 -20.44
C ARG A 250 -1.42 -3.58 -21.01
N GLU A 251 -0.13 -3.33 -20.83
CA GLU A 251 0.95 -4.17 -21.35
C GLU A 251 0.95 -5.54 -20.67
N GLU A 252 0.74 -5.57 -19.36
CA GLU A 252 0.70 -6.78 -18.56
C GLU A 252 -0.69 -7.41 -18.44
N GLY A 253 -1.66 -7.02 -19.27
CA GLY A 253 -3.00 -7.62 -19.25
C GLY A 253 -3.70 -7.56 -17.88
N VAL A 254 -3.37 -6.56 -17.05
CA VAL A 254 -3.97 -6.33 -15.74
C VAL A 254 -5.29 -5.59 -15.94
N ALA A 255 -6.39 -6.31 -15.80
CA ALA A 255 -7.71 -5.79 -16.19
C ALA A 255 -8.24 -4.73 -15.20
N GLY A 256 -8.03 -4.91 -13.90
CA GLY A 256 -8.59 -4.06 -12.84
C GLY A 256 -7.70 -4.00 -11.60
N GLY A 257 -8.23 -3.47 -10.50
CA GLY A 257 -7.44 -3.39 -9.28
C GLY A 257 -8.13 -2.77 -8.06
N ILE A 258 -7.38 -2.79 -6.96
CA ILE A 258 -7.75 -2.19 -5.66
C ILE A 258 -6.81 -1.01 -5.41
N PHE A 259 -7.40 0.14 -5.12
CA PHE A 259 -6.70 1.42 -5.00
C PHE A 259 -7.08 2.18 -3.74
N ALA A 260 -6.29 3.17 -3.34
CA ALA A 260 -6.54 3.98 -2.13
C ALA A 260 -6.59 5.50 -2.41
N TRP A 261 -6.03 5.93 -3.53
CA TRP A 261 -5.90 7.32 -3.93
C TRP A 261 -6.45 7.51 -5.35
N PRO A 262 -7.33 8.49 -5.59
CA PRO A 262 -7.62 9.61 -4.72
C PRO A 262 -8.71 9.33 -3.67
N PRO A 263 -8.62 9.94 -2.47
CA PRO A 263 -9.46 9.57 -1.34
C PRO A 263 -10.91 10.04 -1.48
N HIS A 264 -11.18 11.02 -2.35
CA HIS A 264 -12.55 11.45 -2.66
C HIS A 264 -13.33 10.38 -3.44
N SER A 265 -12.63 9.47 -4.12
CA SER A 265 -13.22 8.32 -4.83
C SER A 265 -13.46 7.11 -3.93
N ALA A 266 -13.21 7.22 -2.62
CA ALA A 266 -13.41 6.12 -1.68
C ALA A 266 -14.80 5.49 -1.78
N PHE A 267 -14.79 4.15 -1.83
CA PHE A 267 -15.92 3.24 -2.04
C PHE A 267 -16.63 3.36 -3.38
N MET A 268 -15.94 3.87 -4.39
CA MET A 268 -16.39 3.84 -5.78
C MET A 268 -15.80 2.64 -6.50
N SER A 269 -16.62 2.03 -7.36
CA SER A 269 -16.22 0.98 -8.29
C SER A 269 -16.48 1.48 -9.70
N THR A 270 -15.44 1.47 -10.53
CA THR A 270 -15.51 1.96 -11.91
C THR A 270 -14.92 0.94 -12.86
N ARG A 271 -15.28 1.02 -14.14
CA ARG A 271 -14.50 0.42 -15.22
C ARG A 271 -14.05 1.50 -16.19
N VAL A 272 -12.85 1.33 -16.75
CA VAL A 272 -12.32 2.21 -17.80
C VAL A 272 -12.42 1.51 -19.14
N THR A 273 -13.00 2.19 -20.11
CA THR A 273 -13.09 1.73 -21.50
C THR A 273 -12.58 2.82 -22.43
N THR A 274 -12.49 2.52 -23.74
CA THR A 274 -12.19 3.52 -24.76
C THR A 274 -13.22 4.65 -24.84
N GLU A 275 -14.43 4.43 -24.36
CA GLU A 275 -15.52 5.42 -24.30
C GLU A 275 -15.47 6.29 -23.03
N GLY A 276 -14.58 5.94 -22.09
CA GLY A 276 -14.39 6.64 -20.81
C GLY A 276 -14.62 5.74 -19.60
N ALA A 277 -14.67 6.39 -18.43
CA ALA A 277 -14.92 5.75 -17.15
C ALA A 277 -16.43 5.62 -16.88
N THR A 278 -16.88 4.43 -16.48
CA THR A 278 -18.27 4.16 -16.10
C THR A 278 -18.34 3.63 -14.67
N MET A 279 -19.29 4.14 -13.88
CA MET A 279 -19.59 3.59 -12.56
C MET A 279 -20.20 2.20 -12.70
N LEU A 280 -19.74 1.26 -11.88
CA LEU A 280 -20.33 -0.07 -11.82
C LEU A 280 -21.50 -0.08 -10.83
N ASP A 281 -22.54 -0.86 -11.14
CA ASP A 281 -23.65 -1.10 -10.23
C ASP A 281 -23.19 -1.77 -8.93
N GLU A 282 -23.96 -1.61 -7.86
CA GLU A 282 -23.65 -2.22 -6.57
C GLU A 282 -23.50 -3.75 -6.73
N ARG A 283 -22.41 -4.32 -6.21
CA ARG A 283 -22.10 -5.76 -6.28
C ARG A 283 -21.89 -6.33 -7.68
N ALA A 284 -21.84 -5.50 -8.72
CA ALA A 284 -21.46 -5.94 -10.05
C ALA A 284 -20.02 -6.47 -10.03
N ALA A 285 -19.84 -7.69 -10.52
CA ALA A 285 -18.52 -8.26 -10.73
C ALA A 285 -18.08 -7.94 -12.16
N ASP A 286 -16.92 -7.31 -12.29
CA ASP A 286 -16.34 -6.97 -13.58
C ASP A 286 -14.82 -7.31 -13.56
N PRO A 287 -14.27 -7.93 -14.61
CA PRO A 287 -12.85 -8.22 -14.67
C PRO A 287 -11.99 -6.95 -14.64
N ALA A 288 -12.52 -5.84 -15.17
CA ALA A 288 -11.86 -4.54 -15.26
C ALA A 288 -12.29 -3.56 -14.15
N ALA A 289 -12.91 -4.05 -13.08
CA ALA A 289 -13.27 -3.21 -11.95
C ALA A 289 -12.04 -2.57 -11.29
N GLN A 290 -12.07 -1.26 -11.17
CA GLN A 290 -11.16 -0.44 -10.38
C GLN A 290 -11.92 0.04 -9.13
N VAL A 291 -11.53 -0.46 -7.96
CA VAL A 291 -12.19 -0.15 -6.69
C VAL A 291 -11.27 0.71 -5.84
N VAL A 292 -11.73 1.88 -5.42
CA VAL A 292 -11.00 2.73 -4.46
C VAL A 292 -11.55 2.49 -3.07
N VAL A 293 -10.68 2.20 -2.11
CA VAL A 293 -11.03 1.92 -0.72
C VAL A 293 -10.89 3.17 0.14
N GLY A 294 -11.67 3.25 1.22
CA GLY A 294 -11.66 4.38 2.15
C GLY A 294 -10.77 4.16 3.37
N ARG A 295 -10.57 5.24 4.13
CA ARG A 295 -9.91 5.21 5.44
C ARG A 295 -10.74 4.43 6.44
N ILE A 296 -10.10 3.64 7.29
CA ILE A 296 -10.79 2.86 8.32
C ILE A 296 -11.26 3.70 9.51
N ALA A 297 -10.57 4.81 9.78
CA ALA A 297 -10.83 5.73 10.89
C ALA A 297 -10.22 7.13 10.61
N GLY A 298 -10.66 8.15 11.35
CA GLY A 298 -10.15 9.52 11.27
C GLY A 298 -11.17 10.53 10.72
N PRO A 299 -10.74 11.73 10.29
CA PRO A 299 -11.65 12.70 9.70
C PRO A 299 -12.17 12.19 8.34
N PRO A 300 -13.49 12.32 8.07
CA PRO A 300 -14.04 11.93 6.78
C PRO A 300 -13.50 12.85 5.67
N VAL A 301 -13.37 12.30 4.46
CA VAL A 301 -12.85 13.02 3.30
C VAL A 301 -14.00 13.71 2.59
N GLU A 302 -13.90 15.02 2.42
CA GLU A 302 -14.87 15.79 1.65
C GLU A 302 -14.70 15.50 0.15
N ARG A 303 -15.80 15.19 -0.50
CA ARG A 303 -15.91 15.07 -1.96
C ARG A 303 -16.25 16.42 -2.54
N ARG A 304 -15.96 16.61 -3.83
CA ARG A 304 -16.20 17.90 -4.51
C ARG A 304 -17.68 18.28 -4.62
N ASP A 305 -18.60 17.32 -4.54
CA ASP A 305 -20.04 17.57 -4.47
C ASP A 305 -20.52 18.00 -3.07
N GLY A 306 -19.60 18.19 -2.12
CA GLY A 306 -19.87 18.52 -0.72
C GLY A 306 -20.30 17.32 0.13
N SER A 307 -20.45 16.13 -0.47
CA SER A 307 -20.66 14.90 0.28
C SER A 307 -19.38 14.52 1.03
N ARG A 308 -19.48 13.63 2.01
CA ARG A 308 -18.31 13.08 2.71
C ARG A 308 -18.19 11.60 2.43
N ALA A 309 -17.02 11.16 1.99
CA ALA A 309 -16.70 9.74 1.98
C ALA A 309 -16.68 9.26 3.45
N PRO A 310 -17.45 8.22 3.79
CA PRO A 310 -17.43 7.67 5.15
C PRO A 310 -16.06 7.05 5.42
N ASN A 311 -15.79 6.77 6.69
CA ASN A 311 -14.72 5.84 7.05
C ASN A 311 -15.28 4.42 7.11
N GLY A 312 -14.41 3.45 6.89
CA GLY A 312 -14.62 2.04 7.20
C GLY A 312 -13.95 1.14 6.18
N VAL A 313 -14.58 0.00 5.91
CA VAL A 313 -13.93 -1.11 5.23
C VAL A 313 -14.72 -1.47 3.99
N ALA A 314 -14.04 -1.61 2.85
CA ALA A 314 -14.60 -2.20 1.66
C ALA A 314 -14.63 -3.73 1.81
N VAL A 315 -15.80 -4.33 1.64
CA VAL A 315 -15.93 -5.78 1.48
C VAL A 315 -15.93 -6.08 0.00
N LEU A 316 -14.86 -6.75 -0.44
CA LEU A 316 -14.64 -7.12 -1.81
C LEU A 316 -14.89 -8.61 -2.00
N GLU A 317 -15.35 -8.98 -3.18
CA GLU A 317 -15.49 -10.38 -3.55
C GLU A 317 -14.93 -10.59 -4.95
N LEU A 318 -13.96 -11.48 -5.06
CA LEU A 318 -13.47 -11.95 -6.34
C LEU A 318 -14.28 -13.19 -6.74
N ARG A 319 -14.90 -13.12 -7.92
CA ARG A 319 -15.78 -14.15 -8.49
C ARG A 319 -15.31 -14.52 -9.89
N GLU A 320 -15.93 -15.52 -10.51
CA GLU A 320 -15.69 -15.83 -11.93
C GLU A 320 -15.87 -14.61 -12.84
N GLY A 321 -16.89 -13.77 -12.58
CA GLY A 321 -17.14 -12.52 -13.30
C GLY A 321 -16.17 -11.36 -13.01
N GLY A 322 -15.25 -11.52 -12.06
CA GLY A 322 -14.25 -10.51 -11.71
C GLY A 322 -14.38 -9.96 -10.30
N LEU A 323 -13.85 -8.76 -10.07
CA LEU A 323 -13.83 -8.11 -8.77
C LEU A 323 -15.15 -7.34 -8.57
N ALA A 324 -15.73 -7.46 -7.38
CA ALA A 324 -16.95 -6.75 -6.99
C ALA A 324 -16.76 -6.05 -5.63
N LEU A 325 -17.24 -4.80 -5.54
CA LEU A 325 -17.49 -4.15 -4.25
C LEU A 325 -18.87 -4.57 -3.74
N VAL A 326 -18.90 -5.40 -2.70
CA VAL A 326 -20.14 -6.01 -2.19
C VAL A 326 -20.87 -5.11 -1.20
N SER A 327 -20.10 -4.45 -0.34
CA SER A 327 -20.58 -3.50 0.64
C SER A 327 -19.40 -2.68 1.17
N HIS A 328 -19.69 -1.59 1.86
CA HIS A 328 -18.73 -0.96 2.75
C HIS A 328 -19.36 -0.80 4.13
N THR A 329 -18.60 -1.03 5.18
CA THR A 329 -19.06 -0.70 6.54
C THR A 329 -18.75 0.77 6.81
N SER A 330 -19.65 1.47 7.49
CA SER A 330 -19.29 2.74 8.12
C SER A 330 -18.67 2.45 9.47
N SER A 331 -17.50 3.00 9.80
CA SER A 331 -17.08 3.09 11.21
C SER A 331 -18.18 3.87 11.93
N GLY A 332 -18.90 3.24 12.86
CA GLY A 332 -20.09 3.80 13.47
C GLY A 332 -19.90 5.22 14.01
N ARG A 333 -20.98 6.01 13.99
CA ARG A 333 -21.09 7.29 14.70
C ARG A 333 -20.66 7.08 16.16
N GLY A 334 -19.49 7.61 16.52
CA GLY A 334 -19.25 8.10 17.88
C GLY A 334 -19.94 9.44 18.00
N GLU A 335 -20.76 9.56 19.04
CA GLU A 335 -21.56 10.73 19.45
C GLU A 335 -20.79 12.05 19.51
#